data_AF-A0A4P1RPY8-F1
#
_entry.id   AF-A0A4P1RPY8-F1
#
_cell.length_a   1.000
_cell.length_b   1.000
_cell.length_c   1.000
_cell.angle_alpha   90.00
_cell.angle_beta   90.00
_cell.angle_gamma   90.00
#
_symmetry.space_group_name_H-M   'P 1'
#
loop_
_entity.id
_entity.type
_entity.pdbx_description
1 polymer ?
#
loop_
_entity_poly.entity_id
_entity_poly.type
_entity_poly.pdbx_seq_one_letter_code
_entity_poly.pdbx_strand_id
1 'polypeptide(L)'
;MQNGNNFAFICDDINELEHSNQINLPRVTVIMPLKGFGEHNLHNWRTQLTSLYGGPLEFLLLVESTDDPAYLPVSRLISEFEGSVDARIVVAGLSTTCSQKIHNQLVGVEAMHKESKYVLFLDDDIRLHPGSIGTLTREMEKNPEIFIQTGYPLDLPSGSLGSYCIYEYHMMHANDFRQDNCGVVSGLRDGGYSDDMTLAAIAGAHKKLITSPPVAVFPHPLATDLNFGRYWNYLSKQTFVLESYTTKVNQIMNRALFAVHCYLSWGFVAPYFMAMIHVAAALRFYFKGYSLEEVTTISGGLSLASILATCTFAELLSMWNLTRIEVQLCNVLSPEAPPLSLASYNWCLVFIAMLVDNFLYPISAIRSFFSQSINWSGIRYYLKDGKISKIERIQRSQDMAPVFTDLGGKHLYGRKGFPTKGSFLSSFTSFSKGLMQWRQPKRYE
;
A
#
# COMPACT_ATOMS: atom_id res chain seq x y z
N MET A 1 18.36 6.45 23.97
CA MET A 1 19.73 6.72 23.48
C MET A 1 20.69 6.46 24.64
N GLN A 2 21.52 5.41 24.58
CA GLN A 2 22.43 5.06 25.69
C GLN A 2 23.85 5.62 25.57
N ASN A 3 24.32 5.96 24.36
CA ASN A 3 25.73 6.31 24.11
C ASN A 3 25.97 7.72 23.51
N GLY A 4 24.99 8.63 23.56
CA GLY A 4 25.15 10.01 23.04
C GLY A 4 25.25 10.16 21.51
N ASN A 5 25.25 9.07 20.74
CA ASN A 5 25.11 9.13 19.28
C ASN A 5 23.70 9.61 18.90
N ASN A 6 23.59 10.89 18.53
CA ASN A 6 22.34 11.50 18.05
C ASN A 6 21.91 10.96 16.68
N PHE A 7 22.80 10.32 15.92
CA PHE A 7 22.55 9.73 14.60
C PHE A 7 22.35 8.20 14.66
N ALA A 8 22.10 7.62 15.83
CA ALA A 8 21.84 6.18 16.01
C ALA A 8 20.62 5.65 15.22
N PHE A 9 19.80 6.53 14.64
CA PHE A 9 18.71 6.18 13.73
C PHE A 9 19.16 6.03 12.25
N ILE A 10 20.44 6.28 11.97
CA ILE A 10 21.10 6.18 10.66
C ILE A 10 22.23 5.13 10.73
N CYS A 11 23.13 5.28 11.69
CA CYS A 11 24.30 4.43 11.90
C CYS A 11 24.59 4.24 13.39
N ASP A 12 24.86 2.99 13.78
CA ASP A 12 25.16 2.65 15.18
C ASP A 12 26.52 3.24 15.61
N ASP A 13 27.53 3.12 14.74
CA ASP A 13 28.82 3.82 14.87
C ASP A 13 28.82 5.10 14.02
N ILE A 14 29.11 6.24 14.66
CA ILE A 14 29.20 7.55 13.99
C ILE A 14 30.42 7.64 13.05
N ASN A 15 31.44 6.80 13.25
CA ASN A 15 32.61 6.75 12.37
C ASN A 15 32.25 6.22 10.97
N GLU A 16 31.11 5.51 10.81
CA GLU A 16 30.61 5.15 9.47
C GLU A 16 30.35 6.40 8.60
N LEU A 17 30.05 7.56 9.20
CA LEU A 17 29.83 8.82 8.50
C LEU A 17 31.11 9.58 8.11
N GLU A 18 32.30 9.07 8.47
CA GLU A 18 33.55 9.68 8.03
C GLU A 18 33.65 9.68 6.49
N HIS A 19 34.22 10.75 5.93
CA HIS A 19 34.43 10.89 4.48
C HIS A 19 35.19 9.70 3.88
N SER A 20 36.17 9.15 4.61
CA SER A 20 36.92 7.91 4.29
C SER A 20 36.02 6.71 4.01
N ASN A 21 34.89 6.59 4.72
CA ASN A 21 33.92 5.52 4.54
C ASN A 21 32.89 5.90 3.47
N GLN A 22 32.38 7.14 3.49
CA GLN A 22 31.35 7.60 2.55
C GLN A 22 31.81 7.57 1.08
N ILE A 23 33.09 7.89 0.77
CA ILE A 23 33.60 7.81 -0.62
C ILE A 23 33.68 6.38 -1.18
N ASN A 24 33.68 5.37 -0.31
CA ASN A 24 33.72 3.96 -0.70
C ASN A 24 32.30 3.36 -0.85
N LEU A 25 31.26 4.14 -0.54
CA LEU A 25 29.88 3.70 -0.75
C LEU A 25 29.55 3.60 -2.24
N PRO A 26 28.81 2.56 -2.65
CA PRO A 26 28.49 2.31 -4.05
C PRO A 26 27.57 3.39 -4.62
N ARG A 27 27.59 3.59 -5.94
CA ARG A 27 26.58 4.41 -6.60
C ARG A 27 25.22 3.71 -6.63
N VAL A 28 24.16 4.42 -6.26
CA VAL A 28 22.75 3.98 -6.35
C VAL A 28 21.99 4.89 -7.31
N THR A 29 21.31 4.31 -8.28
CA THR A 29 20.33 5.05 -9.11
C THR A 29 18.93 4.80 -8.60
N VAL A 30 18.18 5.87 -8.36
CA VAL A 30 16.79 5.86 -7.93
C VAL A 30 15.91 6.14 -9.15
N ILE A 31 14.94 5.26 -9.41
CA ILE A 31 14.00 5.36 -10.53
C ILE A 31 12.59 5.56 -9.97
N MET A 32 11.96 6.67 -10.35
CA MET A 32 10.64 7.09 -9.88
C MET A 32 9.66 7.20 -11.06
N PRO A 33 8.84 6.17 -11.33
CA PRO A 33 7.73 6.25 -12.29
C PRO A 33 6.63 7.18 -11.76
N LEU A 34 6.45 8.33 -12.38
CA LEU A 34 5.44 9.33 -11.99
C LEU A 34 4.17 9.19 -12.83
N LYS A 35 2.99 9.44 -12.24
CA LYS A 35 1.75 9.54 -13.01
C LYS A 35 0.74 10.55 -12.45
N GLY A 36 0.60 11.68 -13.13
CA GLY A 36 -0.30 12.75 -12.73
C GLY A 36 0.24 13.57 -11.55
N PHE A 37 -0.63 14.33 -10.90
CA PHE A 37 -0.21 15.20 -9.79
C PHE A 37 -1.31 15.29 -8.73
N GLY A 38 -1.06 14.71 -7.56
CA GLY A 38 -1.90 14.80 -6.36
C GLY A 38 -1.39 15.85 -5.36
N GLU A 39 -2.16 16.06 -4.29
CA GLU A 39 -1.92 17.13 -3.30
C GLU A 39 -0.66 16.92 -2.44
N HIS A 40 -0.14 15.68 -2.37
CA HIS A 40 1.01 15.33 -1.53
C HIS A 40 2.28 14.99 -2.31
N ASN A 41 2.16 14.76 -3.63
CA ASN A 41 3.27 14.40 -4.52
C ASN A 41 4.49 15.32 -4.37
N LEU A 42 4.33 16.64 -4.45
CA LEU A 42 5.46 17.58 -4.36
C LEU A 42 6.27 17.45 -3.05
N HIS A 43 5.61 17.17 -1.92
CA HIS A 43 6.29 16.96 -0.64
C HIS A 43 6.93 15.57 -0.58
N ASN A 44 6.23 14.55 -1.05
CA ASN A 44 6.73 13.17 -1.11
C ASN A 44 8.00 13.09 -1.99
N TRP A 45 7.94 13.63 -3.20
CA TRP A 45 9.08 13.75 -4.12
C TRP A 45 10.24 14.53 -3.50
N ARG A 46 9.96 15.58 -2.72
CA ARG A 46 10.99 16.29 -1.97
C ARG A 46 11.68 15.37 -0.96
N THR A 47 10.94 14.58 -0.17
CA THR A 47 11.54 13.60 0.76
C THR A 47 12.34 12.50 0.06
N GLN A 48 11.94 12.12 -1.16
CA GLN A 48 12.64 11.10 -1.95
C GLN A 48 13.94 11.62 -2.56
N LEU A 49 13.98 12.89 -2.99
CA LEU A 49 15.19 13.56 -3.51
C LEU A 49 16.20 13.93 -2.40
N THR A 50 15.76 14.05 -1.15
CA THR A 50 16.64 14.36 0.00
C THR A 50 17.02 13.11 0.79
N SER A 51 18.28 12.67 0.70
CA SER A 51 18.81 11.54 1.48
C SER A 51 20.06 11.93 2.28
N LEU A 52 20.29 11.21 3.38
CA LEU A 52 21.51 11.28 4.19
C LEU A 52 22.53 10.19 3.80
N TYR A 53 22.33 9.53 2.66
CA TYR A 53 23.32 8.64 2.06
C TYR A 53 24.45 9.44 1.42
N GLY A 54 25.69 9.28 1.92
CA GLY A 54 26.86 10.00 1.38
C GLY A 54 27.56 9.33 0.20
N GLY A 55 27.07 8.19 -0.28
CA GLY A 55 27.50 7.61 -1.55
C GLY A 55 26.84 8.30 -2.76
N PRO A 56 27.35 8.10 -3.99
CA PRO A 56 26.82 8.79 -5.16
C PRO A 56 25.37 8.38 -5.48
N LEU A 57 24.48 9.36 -5.58
CA LEU A 57 23.08 9.18 -5.98
C LEU A 57 22.84 9.74 -7.38
N GLU A 58 21.96 9.10 -8.14
CA GLU A 58 21.35 9.61 -9.37
C GLU A 58 19.84 9.40 -9.27
N PHE A 59 19.04 10.43 -9.53
CA PHE A 59 17.58 10.36 -9.51
C PHE A 59 17.00 10.52 -10.91
N LEU A 60 16.29 9.49 -11.38
CA LEU A 60 15.57 9.48 -12.65
C LEU A 60 14.08 9.55 -12.36
N LEU A 61 13.42 10.61 -12.81
CA LEU A 61 11.99 10.85 -12.59
C LEU A 61 11.26 10.71 -13.93
N LEU A 62 10.37 9.73 -14.03
CA LEU A 62 9.90 9.20 -15.31
C LEU A 62 8.43 9.47 -15.59
N VAL A 63 8.16 10.18 -16.69
CA VAL A 63 6.81 10.44 -17.20
C VAL A 63 6.60 9.76 -18.56
N GLU A 64 5.35 9.47 -18.91
CA GLU A 64 5.04 8.93 -20.25
C GLU A 64 5.20 9.98 -21.36
N SER A 65 4.94 11.26 -21.05
CA SER A 65 4.99 12.40 -21.97
C SER A 65 5.19 13.71 -21.22
N THR A 66 5.54 14.78 -21.94
CA THR A 66 5.60 16.16 -21.41
C THR A 66 4.22 16.72 -21.04
N ASP A 67 3.15 16.10 -21.53
CA ASP A 67 1.76 16.48 -21.26
C ASP A 67 1.22 15.85 -19.97
N ASP A 68 1.98 14.96 -19.32
CA ASP A 68 1.60 14.39 -18.03
C ASP A 68 1.58 15.50 -16.95
N PRO A 69 0.51 15.62 -16.13
CA PRO A 69 0.45 16.61 -15.07
C PRO A 69 1.61 16.59 -14.07
N ALA A 70 2.36 15.49 -13.96
CA ALA A 70 3.58 15.39 -13.16
C ALA A 70 4.73 16.29 -13.67
N TYR A 71 4.83 16.51 -14.99
CA TYR A 71 6.03 17.01 -15.65
C TYR A 71 6.43 18.42 -15.22
N LEU A 72 5.48 19.36 -15.21
CA LEU A 72 5.77 20.75 -14.85
C LEU A 72 6.08 20.94 -13.35
N PRO A 73 5.32 20.35 -12.40
CA PRO A 73 5.68 20.38 -10.98
C PRO A 73 7.03 19.74 -10.67
N VAL A 74 7.34 18.58 -11.25
CA VAL A 74 8.62 17.90 -10.96
C VAL A 74 9.82 18.63 -11.59
N SER A 75 9.65 19.24 -12.77
CA SER A 75 10.69 20.10 -13.38
C SER A 75 11.05 21.28 -12.48
N ARG A 76 10.05 21.92 -11.86
CA ARG A 76 10.29 22.99 -10.88
C ARG A 76 11.00 22.46 -9.64
N LEU A 77 10.55 21.33 -9.08
CA LEU A 77 11.18 20.73 -7.91
C LEU A 77 12.66 20.41 -8.15
N ILE A 78 13.02 19.86 -9.31
CA ILE A 78 14.43 19.58 -9.66
C ILE A 78 15.24 20.87 -9.72
N SER A 79 14.70 21.97 -10.26
CA SER A 79 15.38 23.27 -10.27
C SER A 79 15.57 23.90 -8.89
N GLU A 80 14.75 23.54 -7.88
CA GLU A 80 14.97 23.96 -6.49
C GLU A 80 16.21 23.30 -5.86
N PHE A 81 16.68 22.17 -6.41
CA PHE A 81 17.84 21.41 -5.95
C PHE A 81 19.03 21.43 -6.94
N GLU A 82 19.03 22.36 -7.90
CA GLU A 82 20.11 22.47 -8.90
C GLU A 82 21.48 22.61 -8.23
N GLY A 83 22.44 21.79 -8.68
CA GLY A 83 23.79 21.70 -8.08
C GLY A 83 23.87 21.01 -6.72
N SER A 84 22.74 20.63 -6.10
CA SER A 84 22.69 19.90 -4.82
C SER A 84 22.35 18.42 -4.98
N VAL A 85 21.60 18.04 -6.02
CA VAL A 85 21.26 16.65 -6.35
C VAL A 85 21.48 16.38 -7.84
N ASP A 86 21.94 15.17 -8.20
CA ASP A 86 21.93 14.68 -9.58
C ASP A 86 20.54 14.11 -9.90
N ALA A 87 19.64 14.95 -10.40
CA ALA A 87 18.27 14.57 -10.74
C ALA A 87 17.87 15.05 -12.14
N ARG A 88 17.21 14.18 -12.92
CA ARG A 88 16.67 14.53 -14.25
C ARG A 88 15.35 13.86 -14.56
N ILE A 89 14.54 14.52 -15.40
CA ILE A 89 13.33 13.92 -15.97
C ILE A 89 13.71 13.08 -17.19
N VAL A 90 13.12 11.89 -17.30
CA VAL A 90 13.19 11.06 -18.51
C VAL A 90 11.78 10.84 -19.05
N VAL A 91 11.54 11.17 -20.31
CA VAL A 91 10.27 10.93 -20.99
C VAL A 91 10.31 9.53 -21.60
N ALA A 92 9.60 8.58 -21.00
CA ALA A 92 9.66 7.17 -21.36
C ALA A 92 8.83 6.79 -22.60
N GLY A 93 7.88 7.64 -23.00
CA GLY A 93 6.93 7.31 -24.05
C GLY A 93 5.84 6.34 -23.59
N LEU A 94 5.02 5.88 -24.54
CA LEU A 94 3.86 5.03 -24.27
C LEU A 94 4.22 3.55 -24.27
N SER A 95 3.84 2.82 -23.22
CA SER A 95 3.96 1.37 -23.18
C SER A 95 3.09 0.65 -24.22
N THR A 96 3.60 -0.47 -24.73
CA THR A 96 2.93 -1.32 -25.74
C THR A 96 2.77 -2.79 -25.29
N THR A 97 3.73 -3.34 -24.53
CA THR A 97 3.74 -4.75 -24.11
C THR A 97 3.56 -4.99 -22.61
N CYS A 98 3.72 -3.96 -21.78
CA CYS A 98 3.67 -4.04 -20.31
C CYS A 98 2.93 -2.84 -19.71
N SER A 99 2.74 -2.82 -18.39
CA SER A 99 2.11 -1.67 -17.71
C SER A 99 2.94 -0.39 -17.91
N GLN A 100 2.30 0.78 -17.85
CA GLN A 100 3.04 2.05 -18.01
C GLN A 100 4.08 2.27 -16.89
N LYS A 101 3.84 1.74 -15.67
CA LYS A 101 4.81 1.72 -14.57
C LYS A 101 6.06 0.93 -14.95
N ILE A 102 5.89 -0.32 -15.39
CA ILE A 102 6.98 -1.20 -15.81
C ILE A 102 7.73 -0.63 -17.02
N HIS A 103 7.03 -0.11 -18.01
CA HIS A 103 7.65 0.53 -19.17
C HIS A 103 8.55 1.71 -18.77
N ASN A 104 8.06 2.57 -17.86
CA ASN A 104 8.87 3.63 -17.29
C ASN A 104 10.09 3.02 -16.57
N GLN A 105 9.90 2.11 -15.60
CA GLN A 105 11.02 1.45 -14.87
C GLN A 105 12.12 0.92 -15.80
N LEU A 106 11.75 0.24 -16.89
CA LEU A 106 12.68 -0.30 -17.88
C LEU A 106 13.43 0.79 -18.67
N VAL A 107 12.76 1.88 -19.07
CA VAL A 107 13.46 3.02 -19.70
C VAL A 107 14.40 3.72 -18.70
N GLY A 108 14.04 3.77 -17.42
CA GLY A 108 14.91 4.30 -16.36
C GLY A 108 16.18 3.46 -16.19
N VAL A 109 16.04 2.14 -16.26
CA VAL A 109 17.16 1.19 -16.26
C VAL A 109 18.07 1.38 -17.48
N GLU A 110 17.50 1.63 -18.66
CA GLU A 110 18.27 1.91 -19.89
C GLU A 110 18.99 3.28 -19.81
N ALA A 111 18.43 4.24 -19.08
CA ALA A 111 18.98 5.59 -18.88
C ALA A 111 19.90 5.76 -17.64
N MET A 112 20.04 4.72 -16.82
CA MET A 112 20.80 4.68 -15.57
C MET A 112 22.32 4.85 -15.79
N HIS A 113 22.99 5.55 -14.87
CA HIS A 113 24.44 5.70 -14.86
C HIS A 113 25.15 4.34 -14.89
N LYS A 114 26.20 4.23 -15.71
CA LYS A 114 26.89 2.95 -15.99
C LYS A 114 27.57 2.34 -14.76
N GLU A 115 27.99 3.19 -13.82
CA GLU A 115 28.68 2.78 -12.59
C GLU A 115 27.75 2.43 -11.42
N SER A 116 26.42 2.61 -11.55
CA SER A 116 25.50 2.29 -10.45
C SER A 116 25.58 0.80 -10.14
N LYS A 117 25.85 0.45 -8.88
CA LYS A 117 25.91 -0.95 -8.40
C LYS A 117 24.50 -1.46 -8.09
N TYR A 118 23.67 -0.58 -7.55
CA TYR A 118 22.28 -0.85 -7.18
C TYR A 118 21.32 0.09 -7.92
N VAL A 119 20.12 -0.42 -8.15
CA VAL A 119 18.96 0.33 -8.64
C VAL A 119 17.85 0.23 -7.59
N LEU A 120 17.20 1.35 -7.29
CA LEU A 120 16.10 1.46 -6.33
C LEU A 120 14.88 2.01 -7.07
N PHE A 121 13.81 1.23 -7.13
CA PHE A 121 12.53 1.69 -7.66
C PHE A 121 11.67 2.22 -6.51
N LEU A 122 11.14 3.44 -6.65
CA LEU A 122 10.25 4.08 -5.69
C LEU A 122 8.94 4.50 -6.36
N ASP A 123 7.81 4.21 -5.72
CA ASP A 123 6.50 4.73 -6.12
C ASP A 123 6.34 6.22 -5.77
N ASP A 124 5.46 6.93 -6.48
CA ASP A 124 5.45 8.40 -6.50
C ASP A 124 4.63 9.07 -5.39
N ASP A 125 4.02 8.27 -4.51
CA ASP A 125 3.12 8.71 -3.43
C ASP A 125 3.57 8.29 -2.02
N ILE A 126 4.79 7.75 -1.85
CA ILE A 126 5.39 7.42 -0.55
C ILE A 126 6.25 8.55 0.04
N ARG A 127 6.44 8.53 1.37
CA ARG A 127 7.39 9.40 2.08
C ARG A 127 8.62 8.62 2.48
N LEU A 128 9.80 9.06 2.03
CA LEU A 128 11.06 8.36 2.31
C LEU A 128 11.73 8.97 3.56
N HIS A 129 12.14 8.14 4.51
CA HIS A 129 13.02 8.61 5.59
C HIS A 129 14.43 8.85 5.03
N PRO A 130 15.14 9.95 5.36
CA PRO A 130 16.40 10.30 4.69
C PRO A 130 17.50 9.24 4.79
N GLY A 131 17.52 8.44 5.86
CA GLY A 131 18.48 7.34 6.07
C GLY A 131 18.15 6.04 5.31
N SER A 132 17.00 5.94 4.63
CA SER A 132 16.52 4.68 4.07
C SER A 132 17.39 4.11 2.95
N ILE A 133 17.90 4.94 2.04
CA ILE A 133 18.79 4.46 0.96
C ILE A 133 20.08 3.87 1.57
N GLY A 134 20.62 4.51 2.61
CA GLY A 134 21.80 4.01 3.32
C GLY A 134 21.56 2.68 4.02
N THR A 135 20.45 2.54 4.75
CA THR A 135 20.08 1.26 5.38
C THR A 135 19.83 0.17 4.34
N LEU A 136 19.16 0.49 3.23
CA LEU A 136 18.93 -0.47 2.16
C LEU A 136 20.26 -0.97 1.60
N THR A 137 21.15 -0.04 1.26
CA THR A 137 22.46 -0.35 0.66
C THR A 137 23.39 -1.10 1.63
N ARG A 138 23.38 -0.75 2.92
CA ARG A 138 24.23 -1.42 3.93
C ARG A 138 23.93 -2.91 4.05
N GLU A 139 22.67 -3.32 4.02
CA GLU A 139 22.31 -4.75 4.06
C GLU A 139 22.63 -5.45 2.72
N MET A 140 22.45 -4.79 1.57
CA MET A 140 22.87 -5.31 0.25
C MET A 140 24.40 -5.50 0.12
N GLU A 141 25.21 -4.67 0.77
CA GLU A 141 26.68 -4.84 0.83
C GLU A 141 27.09 -5.96 1.80
N LYS A 142 26.41 -6.05 2.95
CA LYS A 142 26.65 -7.06 3.99
C LYS A 142 26.28 -8.48 3.55
N ASN A 143 25.27 -8.63 2.69
CA ASN A 143 24.91 -9.91 2.08
C ASN A 143 24.72 -9.79 0.55
N PRO A 144 25.79 -10.01 -0.24
CA PRO A 144 25.73 -10.00 -1.70
C PRO A 144 24.86 -11.10 -2.35
N GLU A 145 24.28 -12.03 -1.58
CA GLU A 145 23.30 -13.00 -2.11
C GLU A 145 21.87 -12.44 -2.18
N ILE A 146 21.60 -11.28 -1.57
CA ILE A 146 20.30 -10.62 -1.65
C ILE A 146 20.06 -10.18 -3.10
N PHE A 147 18.97 -10.68 -3.68
CA PHE A 147 18.56 -10.36 -5.05
C PHE A 147 17.60 -9.17 -5.08
N ILE A 148 16.68 -9.12 -4.11
CA ILE A 148 15.73 -8.04 -3.92
C ILE A 148 15.69 -7.68 -2.44
N GLN A 149 15.83 -6.40 -2.15
CA GLN A 149 15.55 -5.84 -0.84
C GLN A 149 14.39 -4.86 -0.93
N THR A 150 13.28 -5.20 -0.28
CA THR A 150 12.05 -4.41 -0.26
C THR A 150 11.89 -3.65 1.05
N GLY A 151 10.91 -2.76 1.10
CA GLY A 151 10.16 -2.52 2.33
C GLY A 151 8.67 -2.44 2.03
N TYR A 152 7.91 -1.93 3.00
CA TYR A 152 6.45 -1.85 2.93
C TYR A 152 5.95 -0.44 3.27
N PRO A 153 4.82 0.00 2.72
CA PRO A 153 4.01 1.00 3.38
C PRO A 153 3.50 0.42 4.71
N LEU A 154 3.54 1.23 5.76
CA LEU A 154 2.42 1.22 6.68
C LEU A 154 1.37 2.14 6.07
N ASP A 155 0.40 1.58 5.34
CA ASP A 155 -0.85 2.28 5.06
C ASP A 155 -1.44 2.68 6.40
N LEU A 156 -1.45 3.97 6.71
CA LEU A 156 -1.93 4.42 7.99
C LEU A 156 -3.45 4.26 8.02
N PRO A 157 -3.99 3.39 8.91
CA PRO A 157 -5.43 3.17 8.93
C PRO A 157 -6.16 4.41 9.55
N SER A 158 -7.48 4.64 9.56
CA SER A 158 -8.69 3.98 9.04
C SER A 158 -9.08 2.65 9.69
N GLY A 159 -8.44 1.59 9.25
CA GLY A 159 -8.51 0.20 9.70
C GLY A 159 -8.64 -0.75 8.52
N SER A 160 -7.55 -1.34 8.00
CA SER A 160 -7.66 -2.50 7.09
C SER A 160 -6.39 -3.36 7.04
N LEU A 161 -6.55 -4.61 6.59
CA LEU A 161 -5.57 -5.71 6.68
C LEU A 161 -4.67 -5.84 5.40
N GLY A 162 -4.84 -4.98 4.40
CA GLY A 162 -4.26 -5.17 3.06
C GLY A 162 -2.73 -5.04 2.95
N SER A 163 -2.09 -4.41 3.92
CA SER A 163 -0.69 -3.94 3.82
C SER A 163 0.37 -5.05 3.91
N TYR A 164 0.00 -6.30 4.17
CA TYR A 164 0.94 -7.43 4.35
C TYR A 164 1.29 -8.19 3.05
N CYS A 165 0.82 -7.73 1.88
CA CYS A 165 1.13 -8.34 0.58
C CYS A 165 1.55 -7.33 -0.51
N ILE A 166 1.83 -6.07 -0.15
CA ILE A 166 2.12 -4.98 -1.09
C ILE A 166 3.61 -4.62 -1.02
N TYR A 167 4.38 -5.02 -2.03
CA TYR A 167 5.66 -4.36 -2.29
C TYR A 167 5.34 -2.98 -2.90
N GLU A 168 5.92 -1.89 -2.38
CA GLU A 168 5.84 -0.56 -3.01
C GLU A 168 7.19 -0.07 -3.57
N TYR A 169 8.29 -0.64 -3.10
CA TYR A 169 9.63 -0.24 -3.52
C TYR A 169 10.62 -1.39 -3.31
N HIS A 170 11.48 -1.58 -4.30
CA HIS A 170 12.47 -2.66 -4.31
C HIS A 170 13.83 -2.14 -4.78
N MET A 171 14.87 -2.48 -4.02
CA MET A 171 16.28 -2.31 -4.39
C MET A 171 16.82 -3.63 -4.94
N MET A 172 17.53 -3.57 -6.05
CA MET A 172 18.12 -4.72 -6.74
C MET A 172 19.53 -4.40 -7.24
N HIS A 173 20.30 -5.43 -7.55
CA HIS A 173 21.57 -5.25 -8.27
C HIS A 173 21.30 -4.69 -9.68
N ALA A 174 21.93 -3.57 -10.02
CA ALA A 174 21.77 -2.93 -11.32
C ALA A 174 22.20 -3.84 -12.49
N ASN A 175 23.16 -4.73 -12.26
CA ASN A 175 23.60 -5.70 -13.26
C ASN A 175 22.54 -6.75 -13.60
N ASP A 176 21.62 -7.09 -12.69
CA ASP A 176 20.57 -8.06 -12.98
C ASP A 176 19.59 -7.52 -14.03
N PHE A 177 19.35 -6.21 -14.02
CA PHE A 177 18.64 -5.53 -15.10
C PHE A 177 19.50 -5.36 -16.35
N ARG A 178 20.74 -4.84 -16.25
CA ARG A 178 21.60 -4.58 -17.42
C ARG A 178 21.91 -5.82 -18.25
N GLN A 179 21.98 -6.99 -17.62
CA GLN A 179 22.33 -8.27 -18.26
C GLN A 179 21.13 -9.21 -18.43
N ASP A 180 19.92 -8.78 -18.04
CA ASP A 180 18.71 -9.60 -17.99
C ASP A 180 18.90 -10.92 -17.20
N ASN A 181 19.65 -10.85 -16.08
CA ASN A 181 19.89 -12.01 -15.24
C ASN A 181 18.56 -12.52 -14.69
N CYS A 182 18.40 -13.85 -14.64
CA CYS A 182 17.14 -14.52 -14.28
C CYS A 182 15.94 -14.11 -15.17
N GLY A 183 16.16 -13.44 -16.31
CA GLY A 183 15.11 -12.95 -17.19
C GLY A 183 14.27 -11.82 -16.58
N VAL A 184 14.84 -10.96 -15.72
CA VAL A 184 14.14 -9.85 -15.07
C VAL A 184 13.55 -8.86 -16.07
N VAL A 185 14.34 -8.35 -17.01
CA VAL A 185 13.89 -7.41 -18.04
C VAL A 185 12.96 -8.11 -19.03
N SER A 186 13.31 -9.32 -19.48
CA SER A 186 12.46 -10.08 -20.40
C SER A 186 11.09 -10.39 -19.78
N GLY A 187 11.03 -10.86 -18.53
CA GLY A 187 9.79 -11.21 -17.83
C GLY A 187 8.89 -10.00 -17.54
N LEU A 188 9.47 -8.85 -17.19
CA LEU A 188 8.73 -7.60 -17.03
C LEU A 188 8.21 -7.06 -18.38
N ARG A 189 9.03 -7.12 -19.44
CA ARG A 189 8.69 -6.62 -20.79
C ARG A 189 7.68 -7.50 -21.52
N ASP A 190 7.69 -8.82 -21.28
CA ASP A 190 6.85 -9.84 -21.92
C ASP A 190 5.46 -9.97 -21.24
N GLY A 191 4.68 -8.90 -21.27
CA GLY A 191 3.29 -8.92 -20.83
C GLY A 191 3.04 -8.53 -19.37
N GLY A 192 4.07 -8.18 -18.60
CA GLY A 192 3.96 -7.91 -17.17
C GLY A 192 3.00 -6.75 -16.83
N TYR A 193 2.10 -6.97 -15.85
CA TYR A 193 1.27 -5.92 -15.25
C TYR A 193 1.79 -5.47 -13.87
N SER A 194 1.99 -6.41 -12.95
CA SER A 194 2.60 -6.18 -11.63
C SER A 194 4.07 -6.56 -11.68
N ASP A 195 4.92 -5.58 -11.39
CA ASP A 195 6.34 -5.72 -11.12
C ASP A 195 6.55 -6.67 -9.92
N ASP A 196 5.83 -6.45 -8.83
CA ASP A 196 5.98 -7.18 -7.56
C ASP A 196 5.78 -8.69 -7.69
N MET A 197 4.63 -9.13 -8.24
CA MET A 197 4.35 -10.55 -8.46
C MET A 197 5.27 -11.17 -9.52
N THR A 198 5.69 -10.38 -10.52
CA THR A 198 6.62 -10.87 -11.55
C THR A 198 8.01 -11.11 -10.96
N LEU A 199 8.53 -10.15 -10.21
CA LEU A 199 9.83 -10.23 -9.54
C LEU A 199 9.85 -11.30 -8.44
N ALA A 200 8.79 -11.40 -7.63
CA ALA A 200 8.65 -12.46 -6.63
C ALA A 200 8.62 -13.87 -7.26
N ALA A 201 7.92 -14.02 -8.38
CA ALA A 201 7.88 -15.29 -9.12
C ALA A 201 9.24 -15.64 -9.78
N ILE A 202 9.95 -14.65 -10.33
CA ILE A 202 11.31 -14.84 -10.87
C ILE A 202 12.27 -15.23 -9.75
N ALA A 203 12.26 -14.52 -8.63
CA ALA A 203 13.08 -14.84 -7.47
C ALA A 203 12.81 -16.26 -6.95
N GLY A 204 11.53 -16.65 -6.80
CA GLY A 204 11.15 -18.00 -6.40
C GLY A 204 11.59 -19.09 -7.38
N ALA A 205 11.43 -18.86 -8.68
CA ALA A 205 11.86 -19.80 -9.73
C ALA A 205 13.39 -20.01 -9.74
N HIS A 206 14.15 -18.94 -9.48
CA HIS A 206 15.63 -18.97 -9.42
C HIS A 206 16.19 -19.19 -8.00
N LYS A 207 15.33 -19.47 -7.00
CA LYS A 207 15.69 -19.65 -5.58
C LYS A 207 16.54 -18.50 -5.00
N LYS A 208 16.25 -17.28 -5.44
CA LYS A 208 16.92 -16.05 -5.01
C LYS A 208 16.32 -15.52 -3.70
N LEU A 209 17.15 -14.86 -2.90
CA LEU A 209 16.77 -14.31 -1.60
C LEU A 209 16.06 -12.95 -1.77
N ILE A 210 14.87 -12.83 -1.19
CA ILE A 210 14.16 -11.56 -0.97
C ILE A 210 14.25 -11.22 0.52
N THR A 211 14.60 -9.99 0.86
CA THR A 211 14.65 -9.49 2.25
C THR A 211 13.84 -8.21 2.43
N SER A 212 13.42 -7.92 3.66
CA SER A 212 12.84 -6.63 4.05
C SER A 212 13.41 -6.19 5.40
N PRO A 213 14.14 -5.07 5.50
CA PRO A 213 14.64 -4.57 6.78
C PRO A 213 13.50 -4.14 7.71
N PRO A 214 13.61 -4.36 9.04
CA PRO A 214 12.57 -3.95 10.00
C PRO A 214 12.26 -2.45 10.06
N VAL A 215 13.15 -1.60 9.53
CA VAL A 215 12.99 -0.13 9.49
C VAL A 215 12.53 0.39 8.12
N ALA A 216 12.31 -0.49 7.15
CA ALA A 216 11.77 -0.13 5.83
C ALA A 216 10.23 -0.15 5.89
N VAL A 217 9.68 0.78 6.68
CA VAL A 217 8.24 0.95 6.95
C VAL A 217 7.90 2.42 6.83
N PHE A 218 7.10 2.80 5.82
CA PHE A 218 6.79 4.20 5.53
C PHE A 218 5.30 4.54 5.65
N PRO A 219 4.92 5.67 6.27
CA PRO A 219 3.52 6.05 6.43
C PRO A 219 2.88 6.49 5.10
N HIS A 220 1.94 5.70 4.58
CA HIS A 220 1.08 6.11 3.45
C HIS A 220 -0.29 6.61 3.97
N PRO A 221 -0.65 7.91 3.79
CA PRO A 221 -1.89 8.48 4.31
C PRO A 221 -3.05 8.41 3.32
N LEU A 222 -4.14 7.73 3.71
CA LEU A 222 -5.34 7.56 2.89
C LEU A 222 -6.11 8.87 2.61
N ALA A 223 -6.81 8.87 1.47
CA ALA A 223 -7.69 9.93 1.02
C ALA A 223 -8.82 10.20 2.04
N THR A 224 -9.08 11.49 2.30
CA THR A 224 -10.21 11.92 3.15
C THR A 224 -11.54 11.89 2.41
N ASP A 225 -11.53 11.77 1.07
CA ASP A 225 -12.70 11.71 0.18
C ASP A 225 -12.85 10.34 -0.51
N LEU A 226 -12.56 9.26 0.21
CA LEU A 226 -12.85 7.90 -0.24
C LEU A 226 -14.34 7.70 -0.46
N ASN A 227 -14.67 7.01 -1.56
CA ASN A 227 -16.00 6.55 -1.88
C ASN A 227 -15.94 5.09 -2.36
N PHE A 228 -17.09 4.42 -2.40
CA PHE A 228 -17.16 3.01 -2.79
C PHE A 228 -16.56 2.72 -4.17
N GLY A 229 -16.65 3.66 -5.14
CA GLY A 229 -16.06 3.50 -6.47
C GLY A 229 -14.52 3.46 -6.45
N ARG A 230 -13.88 4.37 -5.68
CA ARG A 230 -12.41 4.37 -5.48
C ARG A 230 -11.94 3.11 -4.76
N TYR A 231 -12.62 2.75 -3.66
CA TYR A 231 -12.33 1.53 -2.92
C TYR A 231 -12.50 0.27 -3.78
N TRP A 232 -13.60 0.17 -4.56
CA TRP A 232 -13.82 -0.93 -5.47
C TRP A 232 -12.76 -1.01 -6.58
N ASN A 233 -12.28 0.14 -7.08
CA ASN A 233 -11.18 0.17 -8.05
C ASN A 233 -9.87 -0.34 -7.42
N TYR A 234 -9.53 0.11 -6.21
CA TYR A 234 -8.39 -0.40 -5.45
C TYR A 234 -8.46 -1.93 -5.25
N LEU A 235 -9.58 -2.45 -4.73
CA LEU A 235 -9.79 -3.89 -4.55
C LEU A 235 -9.79 -4.67 -5.88
N SER A 236 -10.24 -4.04 -6.97
CA SER A 236 -10.15 -4.63 -8.32
C SER A 236 -8.70 -4.75 -8.77
N LYS A 237 -7.83 -3.77 -8.49
CA LYS A 237 -6.39 -3.90 -8.79
C LYS A 237 -5.74 -5.03 -7.99
N GLN A 238 -5.94 -5.05 -6.67
CA GLN A 238 -5.33 -6.04 -5.79
C GLN A 238 -5.67 -7.49 -6.20
N THR A 239 -6.88 -7.72 -6.70
CA THR A 239 -7.27 -9.03 -7.23
C THR A 239 -6.82 -9.28 -8.67
N PHE A 240 -6.82 -8.25 -9.53
CA PHE A 240 -6.37 -8.35 -10.92
C PHE A 240 -4.87 -8.66 -11.05
N VAL A 241 -4.05 -8.25 -10.08
CA VAL A 241 -2.63 -8.61 -10.02
C VAL A 241 -2.41 -10.14 -10.04
N LEU A 242 -3.31 -10.93 -9.42
CA LEU A 242 -3.23 -12.40 -9.45
C LEU A 242 -3.57 -13.02 -10.83
N GLU A 243 -4.17 -12.26 -11.74
CA GLU A 243 -4.44 -12.72 -13.11
C GLU A 243 -3.20 -12.59 -14.02
N SER A 244 -2.22 -11.75 -13.65
CA SER A 244 -0.97 -11.55 -14.37
C SER A 244 0.05 -12.65 -14.02
N TYR A 245 0.65 -13.31 -15.01
CA TYR A 245 1.71 -14.30 -14.79
C TYR A 245 2.64 -14.46 -16.00
N THR A 246 3.92 -14.71 -15.72
CA THR A 246 4.96 -14.95 -16.73
C THR A 246 5.19 -16.43 -17.05
N THR A 247 4.97 -17.33 -16.08
CA THR A 247 5.27 -18.77 -16.21
C THR A 247 4.11 -19.63 -15.70
N LYS A 248 4.11 -20.92 -16.06
CA LYS A 248 3.10 -21.88 -15.57
C LYS A 248 3.17 -22.08 -14.05
N VAL A 249 4.35 -21.98 -13.45
CA VAL A 249 4.54 -22.07 -11.99
C VAL A 249 3.94 -20.84 -11.31
N ASN A 250 4.24 -19.64 -11.82
CA ASN A 250 3.63 -18.38 -11.38
C ASN A 250 2.09 -18.45 -11.46
N GLN A 251 1.55 -18.92 -12.59
CA GLN A 251 0.10 -19.14 -12.73
C GLN A 251 -0.48 -20.06 -11.63
N ILE A 252 0.18 -21.18 -11.31
CA ILE A 252 -0.29 -22.10 -10.27
C ILE A 252 -0.23 -21.43 -8.89
N MET A 253 0.84 -20.69 -8.59
CA MET A 253 0.97 -19.94 -7.33
C MET A 253 -0.12 -18.88 -7.18
N ASN A 254 -0.38 -18.06 -8.20
CA ASN A 254 -1.42 -17.03 -8.14
C ASN A 254 -2.82 -17.64 -8.04
N ARG A 255 -3.07 -18.78 -8.68
CA ARG A 255 -4.34 -19.53 -8.56
C ARG A 255 -4.50 -20.15 -7.17
N ALA A 256 -3.42 -20.60 -6.54
CA ALA A 256 -3.43 -21.06 -5.15
C ALA A 256 -3.69 -19.90 -4.17
N LEU A 257 -3.00 -18.77 -4.33
CA LEU A 257 -3.22 -17.55 -3.53
C LEU A 257 -4.67 -17.06 -3.65
N PHE A 258 -5.19 -16.97 -4.89
CA PHE A 258 -6.59 -16.65 -5.17
C PHE A 258 -7.55 -17.56 -4.39
N ALA A 259 -7.37 -18.89 -4.48
CA ALA A 259 -8.28 -19.85 -3.88
C ALA A 259 -8.20 -19.86 -2.36
N VAL A 260 -6.98 -19.81 -1.80
CA VAL A 260 -6.74 -19.75 -0.35
C VAL A 260 -7.29 -18.45 0.24
N HIS A 261 -7.03 -17.31 -0.38
CA HIS A 261 -7.54 -16.03 0.10
C HIS A 261 -9.08 -16.00 0.02
N CYS A 262 -9.68 -16.46 -1.09
CA CYS A 262 -11.14 -16.55 -1.18
C CYS A 262 -11.75 -17.45 -0.09
N TYR A 263 -11.14 -18.59 0.19
CA TYR A 263 -11.57 -19.52 1.25
C TYR A 263 -11.42 -18.89 2.64
N LEU A 264 -10.29 -18.27 2.94
CA LEU A 264 -10.04 -17.63 4.24
C LEU A 264 -10.95 -16.42 4.46
N SER A 265 -11.16 -15.58 3.45
CA SER A 265 -12.01 -14.39 3.58
C SER A 265 -13.48 -14.71 3.82
N TRP A 266 -14.08 -15.60 3.02
CA TRP A 266 -15.46 -16.04 3.29
C TRP A 266 -15.56 -16.97 4.51
N GLY A 267 -14.52 -17.75 4.80
CA GLY A 267 -14.41 -18.53 6.04
C GLY A 267 -14.33 -17.66 7.29
N PHE A 268 -13.74 -16.47 7.19
CA PHE A 268 -13.73 -15.46 8.25
C PHE A 268 -15.10 -14.79 8.42
N VAL A 269 -15.79 -14.44 7.32
CA VAL A 269 -17.07 -13.72 7.38
C VAL A 269 -18.26 -14.63 7.74
N ALA A 270 -18.29 -15.88 7.27
CA ALA A 270 -19.43 -16.78 7.45
C ALA A 270 -19.86 -17.04 8.91
N PRO A 271 -18.94 -17.24 9.89
CA PRO A 271 -19.29 -17.36 11.31
C PRO A 271 -20.12 -16.19 11.85
N TYR A 272 -19.89 -14.97 11.38
CA TYR A 272 -20.64 -13.79 11.84
C TYR A 272 -22.07 -13.78 11.31
N PHE A 273 -22.31 -14.21 10.06
CA PHE A 273 -23.66 -14.42 9.54
C PHE A 273 -24.39 -15.50 10.34
N MET A 274 -23.73 -16.62 10.67
CA MET A 274 -24.31 -17.69 11.48
C MET A 274 -24.62 -17.23 12.91
N ALA A 275 -23.71 -16.48 13.54
CA ALA A 275 -23.93 -15.91 14.87
C ALA A 275 -25.13 -14.94 14.90
N MET A 276 -25.28 -14.09 13.87
CA MET A 276 -26.44 -13.22 13.73
C MET A 276 -27.76 -14.00 13.62
N ILE A 277 -27.77 -15.13 12.91
CA ILE A 277 -28.94 -16.02 12.82
C ILE A 277 -29.26 -16.64 14.19
N HIS A 278 -28.25 -17.15 14.92
CA HIS A 278 -28.45 -17.73 16.25
C HIS A 278 -28.94 -16.71 17.28
N VAL A 279 -28.39 -15.49 17.28
CA VAL A 279 -28.84 -14.39 18.16
C VAL A 279 -30.25 -13.93 17.80
N ALA A 280 -30.58 -13.77 16.52
CA ALA A 280 -31.92 -13.39 16.08
C ALA A 280 -32.97 -14.47 16.43
N ALA A 281 -32.61 -15.75 16.31
CA ALA A 281 -33.42 -16.86 16.77
C ALA A 281 -33.66 -16.77 18.29
N ALA A 282 -32.60 -16.69 19.10
CA ALA A 282 -32.70 -16.60 20.56
C ALA A 282 -33.58 -15.43 21.03
N LEU A 283 -33.42 -14.24 20.44
CA LEU A 283 -34.26 -13.08 20.72
C LEU A 283 -35.73 -13.34 20.37
N ARG A 284 -36.02 -13.94 19.21
CA ARG A 284 -37.38 -14.31 18.80
C ARG A 284 -38.01 -15.33 19.75
N PHE A 285 -37.23 -16.28 20.27
CA PHE A 285 -37.71 -17.25 21.27
C PHE A 285 -38.04 -16.55 22.60
N TYR A 286 -37.14 -15.69 23.09
CA TYR A 286 -37.35 -14.89 24.30
C TYR A 286 -38.64 -14.04 24.23
N PHE A 287 -38.87 -13.33 23.14
CA PHE A 287 -40.06 -12.49 22.97
C PHE A 287 -41.37 -13.27 22.74
N LYS A 288 -41.31 -14.56 22.40
CA LYS A 288 -42.51 -15.40 22.14
C LYS A 288 -42.88 -16.36 23.29
N GLY A 289 -42.04 -16.49 24.32
CA GLY A 289 -42.39 -17.25 25.53
C GLY A 289 -42.52 -18.77 25.32
N TYR A 290 -41.76 -19.35 24.38
CA TYR A 290 -41.72 -20.80 24.15
C TYR A 290 -41.10 -21.58 25.32
N SER A 291 -41.35 -22.90 25.36
CA SER A 291 -41.01 -23.77 26.50
C SER A 291 -39.54 -24.20 26.55
N LEU A 292 -39.13 -24.73 27.72
CA LEU A 292 -37.73 -25.01 28.06
C LEU A 292 -37.05 -26.08 27.20
N GLU A 293 -37.79 -26.99 26.57
CA GLU A 293 -37.23 -28.09 25.77
C GLU A 293 -36.65 -27.61 24.43
N GLU A 294 -37.26 -26.60 23.80
CA GLU A 294 -36.78 -25.99 22.55
C GLU A 294 -35.49 -25.14 22.74
N VAL A 295 -35.12 -24.85 24.00
CA VAL A 295 -33.95 -24.02 24.35
C VAL A 295 -32.62 -24.75 24.12
N THR A 296 -32.61 -26.08 24.13
CA THR A 296 -31.39 -26.90 24.04
C THR A 296 -30.60 -26.67 22.74
N THR A 297 -31.27 -26.64 21.59
CA THR A 297 -30.66 -26.34 20.28
C THR A 297 -30.16 -24.89 20.19
N ILE A 298 -30.83 -23.96 20.86
CA ILE A 298 -30.46 -22.53 20.89
C ILE A 298 -29.21 -22.31 21.74
N SER A 299 -29.08 -23.05 22.86
CA SER A 299 -27.94 -22.97 23.77
C SER A 299 -26.60 -23.24 23.07
N GLY A 300 -26.54 -24.24 22.18
CA GLY A 300 -25.35 -24.54 21.39
C GLY A 300 -24.95 -23.39 20.45
N GLY A 301 -25.91 -22.83 19.72
CA GLY A 301 -25.69 -21.70 18.83
C GLY A 301 -25.25 -20.42 19.55
N LEU A 302 -25.84 -20.13 20.71
CA LEU A 302 -25.42 -19.01 21.57
C LEU A 302 -24.03 -19.20 22.17
N SER A 303 -23.67 -20.43 22.53
CA SER A 303 -22.31 -20.76 23.01
C SER A 303 -21.28 -20.53 21.91
N LEU A 304 -21.55 -20.96 20.68
CA LEU A 304 -20.68 -20.69 19.53
C LEU A 304 -20.57 -19.18 19.22
N ALA A 305 -21.69 -18.44 19.27
CA ALA A 305 -21.67 -16.99 19.10
C ALA A 305 -20.86 -16.27 20.20
N SER A 306 -20.89 -16.78 21.44
CA SER A 306 -20.12 -16.24 22.58
C SER A 306 -18.61 -16.55 22.47
N ILE A 307 -18.26 -17.73 21.95
CA ILE A 307 -16.87 -18.07 21.61
C ILE A 307 -16.37 -17.16 20.50
N LEU A 308 -17.14 -16.99 19.43
CA LEU A 308 -16.81 -16.09 18.32
C LEU A 308 -16.57 -14.65 18.83
N ALA A 309 -17.47 -14.11 19.65
CA ALA A 309 -17.31 -12.78 20.24
C ALA A 309 -16.03 -12.65 21.09
N THR A 310 -15.68 -13.69 21.85
CA THR A 310 -14.42 -13.74 22.63
C THR A 310 -13.20 -13.74 21.72
N CYS A 311 -13.20 -14.54 20.65
CA CYS A 311 -12.14 -14.57 19.65
C CYS A 311 -12.01 -13.21 18.93
N THR A 312 -13.13 -12.58 18.54
CA THR A 312 -13.15 -11.25 17.93
C THR A 312 -12.56 -10.19 18.84
N PHE A 313 -12.85 -10.23 20.14
CA PHE A 313 -12.26 -9.30 21.11
C PHE A 313 -10.75 -9.49 21.27
N ALA A 314 -10.28 -10.74 21.34
CA ALA A 314 -8.86 -11.06 21.39
C ALA A 314 -8.12 -10.58 20.11
N GLU A 315 -8.72 -10.79 18.94
CA GLU A 315 -8.17 -10.33 17.66
C GLU A 315 -8.11 -8.80 17.57
N LEU A 316 -9.16 -8.09 17.97
CA LEU A 316 -9.16 -6.63 18.01
C LEU A 316 -8.12 -6.07 18.98
N LEU A 317 -7.87 -6.74 20.11
CA LEU A 317 -6.81 -6.37 21.05
C LEU A 317 -5.41 -6.63 20.46
N SER A 318 -5.24 -7.73 19.72
CA SER A 318 -4.02 -8.07 18.99
C SER A 318 -3.70 -7.02 17.93
N MET A 319 -4.66 -6.72 17.03
CA MET A 319 -4.54 -5.69 16.01
C MET A 319 -4.26 -4.31 16.63
N TRP A 320 -4.97 -3.91 17.69
CA TRP A 320 -4.69 -2.64 18.39
C TRP A 320 -3.25 -2.57 18.90
N ASN A 321 -2.73 -3.66 19.48
CA ASN A 321 -1.36 -3.70 19.97
C ASN A 321 -0.35 -3.63 18.81
N LEU A 322 -0.57 -4.36 17.71
CA LEU A 322 0.26 -4.32 16.52
C LEU A 322 0.31 -2.91 15.92
N THR A 323 -0.84 -2.31 15.60
CA THR A 323 -0.92 -0.96 15.02
C THR A 323 -0.30 0.09 15.95
N ARG A 324 -0.35 -0.11 17.27
CA ARG A 324 0.32 0.80 18.24
C ARG A 324 1.84 0.70 18.17
N ILE A 325 2.41 -0.49 17.97
CA ILE A 325 3.86 -0.66 17.76
C ILE A 325 4.27 -0.08 16.40
N GLU A 326 3.50 -0.32 15.33
CA GLU A 326 3.76 0.20 13.98
C GLU A 326 3.70 1.75 13.95
N VAL A 327 2.72 2.37 14.61
CA VAL A 327 2.63 3.83 14.77
C VAL A 327 3.78 4.39 15.60
N GLN A 328 4.21 3.69 16.66
CA GLN A 328 5.40 4.08 17.43
C GLN A 328 6.67 4.02 16.57
N LEU A 329 6.83 2.97 15.75
CA LEU A 329 7.95 2.83 14.82
C LEU A 329 7.96 3.97 13.79
N CYS A 330 6.84 4.26 13.13
CA CYS A 330 6.75 5.35 12.16
C CYS A 330 7.05 6.73 12.79
N ASN A 331 6.60 6.98 14.02
CA ASN A 331 6.93 8.21 14.75
C ASN A 331 8.43 8.33 15.09
N VAL A 332 9.10 7.21 15.40
CA VAL A 332 10.56 7.17 15.63
C VAL A 332 11.33 7.34 14.31
N LEU A 333 10.84 6.76 13.21
CA LEU A 333 11.41 6.86 11.86
C LEU A 333 11.05 8.16 11.12
N SER A 334 10.29 9.08 11.73
CA SER A 334 9.90 10.35 11.09
C SER A 334 9.65 11.45 12.14
N PRO A 335 10.67 11.83 12.94
CA PRO A 335 10.50 12.75 14.08
C PRO A 335 10.11 14.19 13.68
N GLU A 336 10.36 14.59 12.44
CA GLU A 336 9.97 15.89 11.89
C GLU A 336 8.52 15.91 11.38
N ALA A 337 7.90 14.74 11.19
CA ALA A 337 6.49 14.63 10.82
C ALA A 337 5.61 14.79 12.07
N PRO A 338 4.42 15.41 11.96
CA PRO A 338 3.48 15.48 13.07
C PRO A 338 3.09 14.08 13.56
N PRO A 339 3.11 13.83 14.89
CA PRO A 339 3.05 12.49 15.44
C PRO A 339 1.71 11.81 15.14
N LEU A 340 1.83 10.61 14.58
CA LEU A 340 0.75 9.70 14.26
C LEU A 340 0.12 9.18 15.56
N SER A 341 -1.21 9.10 15.59
CA SER A 341 -1.96 8.75 16.79
C SER A 341 -3.20 7.94 16.48
N LEU A 342 -3.40 6.86 17.25
CA LEU A 342 -4.58 6.00 17.19
C LEU A 342 -5.81 6.61 17.89
N ALA A 343 -5.69 7.80 18.50
CA ALA A 343 -6.78 8.43 19.26
C ALA A 343 -8.01 8.80 18.40
N SER A 344 -7.83 8.90 17.08
CA SER A 344 -8.91 9.16 16.11
C SER A 344 -9.62 7.89 15.61
N TYR A 345 -9.12 6.69 15.95
CA TYR A 345 -9.62 5.44 15.37
C TYR A 345 -10.89 4.96 16.07
N ASN A 346 -11.87 4.54 15.25
CA ASN A 346 -13.05 3.83 15.73
C ASN A 346 -12.91 2.34 15.43
N TRP A 347 -12.44 1.57 16.41
CA TRP A 347 -12.18 0.12 16.28
C TRP A 347 -13.41 -0.72 15.90
N CYS A 348 -14.63 -0.22 16.15
CA CYS A 348 -15.85 -0.85 15.65
C CYS A 348 -15.98 -0.68 14.12
N LEU A 349 -15.65 0.51 13.59
CA LEU A 349 -15.60 0.74 12.15
C LEU A 349 -14.44 0.00 11.47
N VAL A 350 -13.26 -0.11 12.11
CA VAL A 350 -12.15 -0.97 11.66
C VAL A 350 -12.65 -2.41 11.47
N PHE A 351 -13.34 -2.95 12.47
CA PHE A 351 -13.88 -4.30 12.43
C PHE A 351 -14.92 -4.50 11.32
N ILE A 352 -15.85 -3.56 11.17
CA ILE A 352 -16.85 -3.58 10.09
C ILE A 352 -16.16 -3.49 8.71
N ALA A 353 -15.14 -2.65 8.56
CA ALA A 353 -14.38 -2.52 7.32
C ALA A 353 -13.70 -3.85 6.95
N MET A 354 -13.07 -4.52 7.92
CA MET A 354 -12.46 -5.85 7.72
C MET A 354 -13.49 -6.92 7.29
N LEU A 355 -14.71 -6.92 7.84
CA LEU A 355 -15.78 -7.81 7.40
C LEU A 355 -16.25 -7.50 5.97
N VAL A 356 -16.43 -6.22 5.65
CA VAL A 356 -16.84 -5.77 4.30
C VAL A 356 -15.77 -6.12 3.27
N ASP A 357 -14.50 -5.91 3.59
CA ASP A 357 -13.37 -6.20 2.69
C ASP A 357 -13.24 -7.70 2.40
N ASN A 358 -13.25 -8.54 3.44
CA ASN A 358 -13.24 -9.99 3.27
C ASN A 358 -14.52 -10.53 2.59
N PHE A 359 -15.65 -9.85 2.69
CA PHE A 359 -16.85 -10.24 1.94
C PHE A 359 -16.73 -9.90 0.45
N LEU A 360 -16.17 -8.72 0.13
CA LEU A 360 -16.07 -8.20 -1.23
C LEU A 360 -14.85 -8.75 -1.99
N TYR A 361 -13.77 -9.14 -1.31
CA TYR A 361 -12.55 -9.65 -1.95
C TYR A 361 -12.84 -10.82 -2.90
N PRO A 362 -13.59 -11.88 -2.54
CA PRO A 362 -13.84 -12.98 -3.47
C PRO A 362 -14.75 -12.59 -4.64
N ILE A 363 -15.67 -11.64 -4.43
CA ILE A 363 -16.53 -11.08 -5.50
C ILE A 363 -15.68 -10.31 -6.51
N SER A 364 -14.75 -9.48 -6.01
CA SER A 364 -13.76 -8.76 -6.82
C SER A 364 -12.83 -9.72 -7.56
N ALA A 365 -12.34 -10.76 -6.89
CA ALA A 365 -11.44 -11.76 -7.47
C ALA A 365 -12.12 -12.56 -8.59
N ILE A 366 -13.32 -13.10 -8.35
CA ILE A 366 -14.12 -13.79 -9.37
C ILE A 366 -14.41 -12.84 -10.56
N ARG A 367 -14.71 -11.56 -10.29
CA ARG A 367 -14.89 -10.57 -11.35
C ARG A 367 -13.62 -10.38 -12.18
N SER A 368 -12.46 -10.21 -11.56
CA SER A 368 -11.17 -10.02 -12.24
C SER A 368 -10.80 -11.23 -13.10
N PHE A 369 -11.04 -12.44 -12.60
CA PHE A 369 -10.87 -13.70 -13.35
C PHE A 369 -11.70 -13.74 -14.65
N PHE A 370 -12.95 -13.26 -14.62
CA PHE A 370 -13.80 -13.23 -15.82
C PHE A 370 -13.61 -11.98 -16.70
N SER A 371 -13.28 -10.82 -16.13
CA SER A 371 -13.17 -9.57 -16.90
C SER A 371 -11.86 -9.46 -17.67
N GLN A 372 -10.78 -10.07 -17.15
CA GLN A 372 -9.41 -9.99 -17.69
C GLN A 372 -9.02 -8.57 -18.11
N SER A 373 -9.54 -7.55 -17.40
CA SER A 373 -9.30 -6.14 -17.70
C SER A 373 -9.47 -5.25 -16.47
N ILE A 374 -8.63 -4.21 -16.40
CA ILE A 374 -8.61 -3.20 -15.33
C ILE A 374 -8.41 -1.81 -15.94
N ASN A 375 -8.91 -0.76 -15.27
CA ASN A 375 -8.60 0.63 -15.59
C ASN A 375 -7.77 1.25 -14.46
N TRP A 376 -6.59 1.77 -14.78
CA TRP A 376 -5.75 2.49 -13.84
C TRP A 376 -5.35 3.85 -14.42
N SER A 377 -5.71 4.92 -13.70
CA SER A 377 -5.41 6.32 -14.05
C SER A 377 -5.83 6.78 -15.47
N GLY A 378 -6.82 6.09 -16.07
CA GLY A 378 -7.30 6.35 -17.44
C GLY A 378 -6.67 5.45 -18.51
N ILE A 379 -5.75 4.56 -18.14
CA ILE A 379 -5.21 3.50 -19.00
C ILE A 379 -5.92 2.20 -18.66
N ARG A 380 -6.59 1.60 -19.65
CA ARG A 380 -7.23 0.30 -19.53
C ARG A 380 -6.34 -0.79 -20.13
N TYR A 381 -6.01 -1.78 -19.31
CA TYR A 381 -5.21 -2.94 -19.67
C TYR A 381 -6.11 -4.15 -19.84
N TYR A 382 -5.80 -5.00 -20.83
CA TYR A 382 -6.48 -6.27 -21.07
C TYR A 382 -5.47 -7.41 -21.06
N LEU A 383 -5.73 -8.43 -20.25
CA LEU A 383 -4.93 -9.64 -20.20
C LEU A 383 -5.44 -10.67 -21.22
N LYS A 384 -4.48 -11.42 -21.78
CA LYS A 384 -4.71 -12.67 -22.48
C LYS A 384 -3.59 -13.62 -22.07
N ASP A 385 -3.93 -14.84 -21.68
CA ASP A 385 -2.94 -15.85 -21.25
C ASP A 385 -1.97 -15.34 -20.16
N GLY A 386 -2.49 -14.50 -19.24
CA GLY A 386 -1.73 -13.92 -18.12
C GLY A 386 -0.90 -12.68 -18.44
N LYS A 387 -0.94 -12.22 -19.69
CA LYS A 387 -0.08 -11.15 -20.22
C LYS A 387 -0.90 -10.00 -20.79
N ILE A 388 -0.40 -8.77 -20.66
CA ILE A 388 -0.99 -7.61 -21.32
C ILE A 388 -0.99 -7.83 -22.84
N SER A 389 -2.17 -7.79 -23.42
CA SER A 389 -2.45 -8.07 -24.83
C SER A 389 -3.02 -6.87 -25.58
N LYS A 390 -3.62 -5.92 -24.86
CA LYS A 390 -4.15 -4.66 -25.39
C LYS A 390 -4.08 -3.59 -24.31
N ILE A 391 -3.75 -2.36 -24.73
CA ILE A 391 -3.74 -1.17 -23.90
C ILE A 391 -4.60 -0.12 -24.59
N GLU A 392 -5.65 0.35 -23.92
CA GLU A 392 -6.51 1.45 -24.37
C GLU A 392 -6.28 2.65 -23.47
N ARG A 393 -5.93 3.81 -24.05
CA ARG A 393 -5.75 5.06 -23.31
C ARG A 393 -6.96 5.95 -23.53
N ILE A 394 -7.71 6.24 -22.47
CA ILE A 394 -8.91 7.06 -22.55
C ILE A 394 -8.48 8.53 -22.62
N GLN A 395 -8.68 9.16 -23.77
CA GLN A 395 -8.32 10.55 -24.00
C GLN A 395 -9.20 11.45 -23.12
N ARG A 396 -8.57 12.28 -22.26
CA ARG A 396 -9.30 13.20 -21.38
C ARG A 396 -9.89 14.36 -22.19
N SER A 397 -11.17 14.67 -21.96
CA SER A 397 -11.71 15.99 -22.32
C SER A 397 -11.18 17.04 -21.33
N GLN A 398 -11.08 18.29 -21.77
CA GLN A 398 -10.56 19.40 -20.95
C GLN A 398 -11.42 19.70 -19.70
N ASP A 399 -12.67 19.23 -19.68
CA ASP A 399 -13.63 19.45 -18.59
C ASP A 399 -13.56 18.42 -17.44
N MET A 400 -12.73 17.38 -17.55
CA MET A 400 -12.62 16.37 -16.49
C MET A 400 -11.63 16.76 -15.40
N ALA A 401 -12.13 16.80 -14.16
CA ALA A 401 -11.37 17.04 -12.94
C ALA A 401 -10.16 16.08 -12.81
N PRO A 402 -9.07 16.49 -12.13
CA PRO A 402 -7.87 15.65 -11.97
C PRO A 402 -8.22 14.31 -11.32
N VAL A 403 -7.77 13.23 -11.96
CA VAL A 403 -7.82 11.88 -11.38
C VAL A 403 -6.72 11.79 -10.34
N PHE A 404 -7.10 11.94 -9.08
CA PHE A 404 -6.25 11.67 -7.92
C PHE A 404 -5.90 10.17 -7.88
N THR A 405 -4.76 9.80 -7.27
CA THR A 405 -4.44 8.38 -7.01
C THR A 405 -5.56 7.74 -6.20
N ASP A 406 -5.89 6.48 -6.47
CA ASP A 406 -7.14 5.87 -5.97
C ASP A 406 -7.26 5.91 -4.44
N LEU A 407 -6.13 5.85 -3.72
CA LEU A 407 -6.05 5.96 -2.26
C LEU A 407 -5.42 7.26 -1.71
N GLY A 408 -4.79 8.11 -2.52
CA GLY A 408 -3.93 9.19 -1.99
C GLY A 408 -4.66 10.32 -1.25
N GLY A 409 -4.11 10.68 -0.10
CA GLY A 409 -4.50 11.82 0.75
C GLY A 409 -4.82 13.13 0.03
N LYS A 410 -5.87 13.82 0.49
CA LYS A 410 -6.04 15.27 0.28
C LYS A 410 -5.57 16.06 1.49
N HIS A 411 -5.96 15.66 2.71
CA HIS A 411 -5.62 16.44 3.90
C HIS A 411 -4.90 15.59 4.95
N LEU A 412 -3.57 15.62 4.90
CA LEU A 412 -2.70 15.20 6.00
C LEU A 412 -2.87 16.06 7.27
N TYR A 413 -3.40 17.28 7.15
CA TYR A 413 -3.59 18.20 8.28
C TYR A 413 -5.01 18.75 8.34
N GLY A 414 -5.69 18.46 9.45
CA GLY A 414 -7.03 18.96 9.73
C GLY A 414 -7.05 20.47 10.00
N ARG A 415 -7.10 21.30 8.94
CA ARG A 415 -7.62 22.67 9.09
C ARG A 415 -9.12 22.59 9.37
N LYS A 416 -9.53 23.03 10.57
CA LYS A 416 -10.95 23.30 10.88
C LYS A 416 -11.49 24.31 9.85
N GLY A 417 -12.40 23.88 8.98
CA GLY A 417 -12.91 24.72 7.89
C GLY A 417 -14.23 24.22 7.28
N PHE A 418 -15.33 24.76 7.82
CA PHE A 418 -16.71 24.73 7.31
C PHE A 418 -17.48 23.39 7.25
N PRO A 419 -18.78 23.39 7.60
CA PRO A 419 -19.62 22.20 7.58
C PRO A 419 -20.14 21.89 6.16
N THR A 420 -19.82 20.70 5.64
CA THR A 420 -20.48 20.15 4.46
C THR A 420 -21.92 19.74 4.82
N LYS A 421 -22.88 20.14 4.00
CA LYS A 421 -24.31 19.87 4.24
C LYS A 421 -24.64 18.40 3.99
N GLY A 422 -25.16 17.73 5.02
CA GLY A 422 -26.06 16.57 4.95
C GLY A 422 -25.60 15.35 4.14
N SER A 423 -24.92 14.39 4.78
CA SER A 423 -24.84 13.03 4.26
C SER A 423 -26.01 12.17 4.77
N PHE A 424 -26.37 11.13 4.00
CA PHE A 424 -27.54 10.27 4.19
C PHE A 424 -27.55 9.43 5.49
N LEU A 425 -26.51 9.51 6.32
CA LEU A 425 -26.30 8.70 7.53
C LEU A 425 -26.94 9.29 8.80
N SER A 426 -27.47 10.52 8.75
CA SER A 426 -28.13 11.15 9.92
C SER A 426 -29.37 10.38 10.41
N SER A 427 -30.06 9.64 9.52
CA SER A 427 -31.28 8.91 9.84
C SER A 427 -31.09 7.77 10.85
N PHE A 428 -29.92 7.11 10.88
CA PHE A 428 -29.65 5.99 11.79
C PHE A 428 -29.22 6.40 13.21
N THR A 429 -28.89 7.67 13.44
CA THR A 429 -28.43 8.16 14.76
C THR A 429 -29.53 8.85 15.59
N SER A 430 -30.75 8.95 15.05
CA SER A 430 -31.87 9.59 15.75
C SER A 430 -32.51 8.68 16.81
N PHE A 431 -32.43 7.35 16.64
CA PHE A 431 -33.09 6.39 17.53
C PHE A 431 -32.41 6.24 18.91
N SER A 432 -31.11 6.50 19.01
CA SER A 432 -30.36 6.39 20.28
C SER A 432 -30.47 7.63 21.19
N LYS A 433 -30.89 8.78 20.66
CA LYS A 433 -30.99 10.03 21.45
C LYS A 433 -32.28 10.15 22.27
N GLY A 434 -33.34 9.42 21.91
CA GLY A 434 -34.63 9.45 22.62
C GLY A 434 -34.61 8.84 24.03
N LEU A 435 -33.66 7.95 24.34
CA LEU A 435 -33.61 7.22 25.61
C LEU A 435 -32.73 7.87 26.71
N MET A 436 -31.90 8.86 26.37
CA MET A 436 -31.02 9.52 27.35
C MET A 436 -31.61 10.76 28.01
N GLN A 437 -32.78 11.25 27.58
CA GLN A 437 -33.36 12.51 28.07
C GLN A 437 -34.29 12.37 29.30
N TRP A 438 -34.38 11.17 29.90
CA TRP A 438 -35.40 10.87 30.93
C TRP A 438 -34.88 10.75 32.37
N ARG A 439 -33.65 11.20 32.66
CA ARG A 439 -33.12 11.31 34.04
C ARG A 439 -32.14 12.46 34.23
N GLN A 440 -32.65 13.66 34.53
CA GLN A 440 -32.05 14.57 35.52
C GLN A 440 -33.14 15.43 36.20
N PRO A 441 -33.07 15.63 37.53
CA PRO A 441 -34.03 16.48 38.25
C PRO A 441 -33.66 17.96 38.09
N LYS A 442 -34.67 18.83 37.97
CA LYS A 442 -34.48 20.28 38.00
C LYS A 442 -33.97 20.72 39.38
N ARG A 443 -32.96 21.60 39.41
CA ARG A 443 -32.76 22.52 40.53
C ARG A 443 -33.02 23.96 40.06
N TYR A 444 -33.60 24.72 40.97
CA TYR A 444 -33.96 26.12 40.82
C TYR A 444 -32.84 27.03 41.32
N GLU A 445 -32.87 28.27 40.82
CA GLU A 445 -32.08 29.46 41.22
C GLU A 445 -30.57 29.41 40.95
#